data_AF-A0A239YDQ9-F1
#
_entry.id   AF-A0A239YDQ9-F1
#
_cell.length_a   1.000
_cell.length_b   1.000
_cell.length_c   1.000
_cell.angle_alpha   90.00
_cell.angle_beta   90.00
_cell.angle_gamma   90.00
#
_symmetry.space_group_name_H-M   'P 1'
#
loop_
_entity.id
_entity.type
_entity.pdbx_description
1 polymer ?
#
loop_
_entity_poly.entity_id
_entity_poly.type
_entity_poly.pdbx_seq_one_letter_code
_entity_poly.pdbx_strand_id
1 'polypeptide(L)'
;MENNQYKLLLDEIEKLKFHNTSLLTLIGLLHTEDMKEPTIQETVVLFDLSKKDLREFSTLIKNYNGNNFALEQKALKINPIFKRRNIISILKSFIISEMFQEKSQEILNSYE
;
A
#
# COMPACT_ATOMS: atom_id res chain seq x y z
N MET A 1 8.08 27.68 -21.69
CA MET A 1 6.94 26.88 -22.20
C MET A 1 6.96 25.44 -21.67
N GLU A 2 7.48 25.17 -20.46
CA GLU A 2 7.50 23.81 -19.88
C GLU A 2 6.26 23.45 -19.04
N ASN A 3 5.37 24.42 -18.76
CA ASN A 3 4.29 24.21 -17.78
C ASN A 3 3.04 23.51 -18.35
N ASN A 4 2.79 23.61 -19.66
CA ASN A 4 1.56 23.05 -20.24
C ASN A 4 1.63 21.53 -20.46
N GLN A 5 2.76 21.02 -20.95
CA GLN A 5 2.93 19.58 -21.15
C GLN A 5 3.01 18.80 -19.83
N TYR A 6 3.66 19.38 -18.81
CA TYR A 6 3.69 18.79 -17.48
C TYR A 6 2.29 18.69 -16.87
N LYS A 7 1.48 19.74 -17.00
CA LYS A 7 0.08 19.72 -16.54
C LYS A 7 -0.75 18.67 -17.27
N LEU A 8 -0.66 18.60 -18.60
CA LEU A 8 -1.36 17.57 -19.38
C LEU A 8 -0.97 16.15 -18.97
N LEU A 9 0.32 15.93 -18.67
CA LEU A 9 0.79 14.64 -18.17
C LEU A 9 0.21 14.30 -16.80
N LEU A 10 0.14 15.26 -15.88
CA LEU A 10 -0.48 15.06 -14.57
C LEU A 10 -1.98 14.73 -14.71
N ASP A 11 -2.70 15.42 -15.60
CA ASP A 11 -4.12 15.18 -15.84
C ASP A 11 -4.35 13.77 -16.40
N GLU A 12 -3.51 13.30 -17.33
CA GLU A 12 -3.58 11.91 -17.84
C GLU A 12 -3.23 10.86 -16.77
N ILE A 13 -2.25 11.14 -15.90
CA ILE A 13 -1.91 10.26 -14.78
C ILE A 13 -3.10 10.13 -13.82
N GLU A 14 -3.75 11.23 -13.46
CA GLU A 14 -4.90 11.21 -12.55
C GLU A 14 -6.10 10.47 -13.16
N LYS A 15 -6.33 10.62 -14.46
CA LYS A 15 -7.34 9.85 -15.19
C LYS A 15 -7.06 8.34 -15.14
N LEU A 16 -5.80 7.92 -15.32
CA LEU A 16 -5.41 6.51 -15.23
C LEU A 16 -5.58 5.96 -13.81
N LYS A 17 -5.21 6.73 -12.78
CA LYS A 17 -5.42 6.33 -11.38
C LYS A 17 -6.91 6.12 -11.08
N PHE A 18 -7.75 7.08 -11.45
CA PHE A 18 -9.20 6.99 -11.28
C PHE A 18 -9.80 5.77 -11.99
N HIS A 19 -9.35 5.50 -13.22
CA HIS A 19 -9.77 4.33 -13.97
C HIS A 19 -9.39 3.02 -13.26
N ASN A 20 -8.14 2.91 -12.79
CA ASN A 20 -7.68 1.72 -12.07
C ASN A 20 -8.44 1.50 -10.76
N THR A 21 -8.68 2.54 -9.97
CA THR A 21 -9.50 2.45 -8.75
C THR A 21 -10.94 2.01 -9.06
N SER A 22 -11.52 2.54 -10.13
CA SER A 22 -12.88 2.16 -10.57
C SER A 22 -12.93 0.69 -10.98
N LEU A 23 -11.94 0.21 -11.74
CA LEU A 23 -11.85 -1.19 -12.12
C LEU A 23 -11.70 -2.11 -10.89
N LEU A 24 -10.81 -1.79 -9.97
CA LEU A 24 -10.66 -2.56 -8.73
C LEU A 24 -11.95 -2.62 -7.93
N THR A 25 -12.65 -1.48 -7.83
CA THR A 25 -13.95 -1.42 -7.15
C THR A 25 -14.98 -2.31 -7.84
N LEU A 26 -15.06 -2.27 -9.17
CA LEU A 26 -16.00 -3.10 -9.94
C LEU A 26 -15.67 -4.59 -9.82
N ILE A 27 -14.40 -4.98 -9.90
CA ILE A 27 -14.02 -6.38 -9.71
C ILE A 27 -14.35 -6.82 -8.28
N GLY A 28 -14.08 -6.00 -7.27
CA GLY A 28 -14.45 -6.30 -5.88
C GLY A 28 -15.96 -6.43 -5.67
N LEU A 29 -16.78 -5.65 -6.39
CA LEU A 29 -18.24 -5.80 -6.36
C LEU A 29 -18.73 -7.09 -7.04
N LEU A 30 -18.04 -7.55 -8.09
CA LEU A 30 -18.35 -8.81 -8.79
C LEU A 30 -17.86 -10.05 -8.02
N HIS A 31 -16.79 -9.88 -7.25
CA HIS A 31 -16.09 -10.92 -6.51
C HIS A 31 -16.01 -10.58 -5.01
N THR A 32 -17.13 -10.17 -4.41
CA THR A 32 -17.19 -9.70 -3.02
C THR A 32 -16.67 -10.71 -1.99
N GLU A 33 -16.73 -12.00 -2.30
CA GLU A 33 -16.18 -13.08 -1.47
C GLU A 33 -14.65 -13.18 -1.59
N ASP A 34 -14.10 -12.97 -2.80
CA ASP A 34 -12.68 -13.18 -3.13
C ASP A 34 -11.81 -11.94 -2.82
N MET A 35 -12.39 -10.74 -2.82
CA MET A 35 -11.69 -9.47 -2.54
C MET A 35 -11.78 -9.01 -1.07
N LYS A 36 -12.12 -9.90 -0.13
CA LYS A 36 -12.16 -9.57 1.32
C LYS A 36 -10.81 -9.03 1.81
N GLU A 37 -9.73 -9.34 1.11
CA GLU A 37 -8.37 -9.10 1.52
C GLU A 37 -7.50 -8.76 0.27
N PRO A 38 -7.16 -7.47 0.02
CA PRO A 38 -6.51 -7.06 -1.23
C PRO A 38 -5.06 -7.56 -1.29
N THR A 39 -4.64 -8.02 -2.48
CA THR A 39 -3.25 -8.34 -2.82
C THR A 39 -2.34 -7.11 -2.75
N ILE A 40 -1.03 -7.32 -2.78
CA ILE A 40 -0.07 -6.20 -2.78
C ILE A 40 -0.19 -5.34 -4.04
N GLN A 41 -0.53 -5.92 -5.20
CA GLN A 41 -0.71 -5.19 -6.46
C GLN A 41 -1.92 -4.25 -6.39
N GLU A 42 -3.02 -4.72 -5.81
CA GLU A 42 -4.22 -3.91 -5.61
C GLU A 42 -3.98 -2.80 -4.59
N THR A 43 -3.25 -3.13 -3.52
CA THR A 43 -2.83 -2.18 -2.48
C THR A 43 -1.93 -1.08 -3.05
N VAL A 44 -1.02 -1.43 -3.97
CA VAL A 44 -0.17 -0.46 -4.69
C VAL A 44 -1.00 0.54 -5.48
N VAL A 45 -2.02 0.07 -6.18
CA VAL A 45 -2.94 0.93 -6.94
C VAL A 45 -3.79 1.78 -6.00
N LEU A 46 -4.36 1.17 -4.96
CA LEU A 46 -5.26 1.83 -4.02
C LEU A 46 -4.59 2.98 -3.25
N PHE A 47 -3.33 2.79 -2.86
CA PHE A 47 -2.56 3.77 -2.11
C PHE A 47 -1.51 4.52 -2.95
N ASP A 48 -1.55 4.39 -4.28
CA ASP A 48 -0.61 5.04 -5.21
C ASP A 48 0.87 4.86 -4.79
N LEU A 49 1.22 3.63 -4.38
CA LEU A 49 2.55 3.33 -3.84
C LEU A 49 3.57 3.17 -4.95
N SER A 50 4.68 3.88 -4.85
CA SER A 50 5.80 3.66 -5.77
C SER A 50 6.58 2.39 -5.43
N LYS A 51 7.36 1.89 -6.40
CA LYS A 51 8.33 0.81 -6.16
C LYS A 51 9.34 1.17 -5.05
N LYS A 52 9.68 2.46 -4.91
CA LYS A 52 10.59 2.95 -3.86
C LYS A 52 9.93 2.82 -2.48
N ASP A 53 8.67 3.25 -2.36
CA ASP A 53 7.90 3.18 -1.11
C ASP A 53 7.83 1.74 -0.60
N LEU A 54 7.44 0.80 -1.49
CA LEU A 54 7.38 -0.61 -1.15
C LEU A 54 8.72 -1.17 -0.71
N ARG A 55 9.81 -0.82 -1.39
CA ARG A 55 11.16 -1.30 -1.05
C ARG A 55 11.59 -0.81 0.33
N GLU A 56 11.41 0.47 0.61
CA GLU A 56 11.78 1.06 1.90
C GLU A 56 10.91 0.52 3.03
N PHE A 57 9.60 0.39 2.80
CA PHE A 57 8.68 -0.19 3.77
C PHE A 57 8.98 -1.67 4.05
N SER A 58 9.33 -2.44 3.02
CA SER A 58 9.78 -3.84 3.18
C SER A 58 11.04 -3.95 4.03
N THR A 59 11.98 -3.01 3.88
CA THR A 59 13.16 -2.95 4.74
C THR A 59 12.79 -2.65 6.19
N LEU A 60 11.80 -1.78 6.45
CA LEU A 60 11.31 -1.55 7.81
C LEU A 60 10.70 -2.80 8.44
N ILE A 61 9.87 -3.54 7.68
CA ILE A 61 9.23 -4.78 8.16
C ILE A 61 10.28 -5.83 8.51
N LYS A 62 11.26 -6.06 7.63
CA LYS A 62 12.33 -7.04 7.87
C LYS A 62 13.14 -6.75 9.13
N ASN A 63 13.31 -5.46 9.44
CA ASN A 63 14.07 -4.98 10.60
C ASN A 63 13.17 -4.61 11.79
N TYR A 64 11.92 -5.08 11.80
CA TYR A 64 11.02 -4.85 12.92
C TYR A 64 11.57 -5.50 14.19
N ASN A 65 11.50 -4.75 15.29
CA ASN A 65 12.12 -5.08 16.57
C ASN A 65 11.12 -5.02 17.74
N GLY A 66 9.82 -5.18 17.48
CA GLY A 66 8.78 -5.16 18.50
C GLY A 66 8.23 -3.76 18.85
N ASN A 67 8.71 -2.68 18.22
CA ASN A 67 8.26 -1.32 18.53
C ASN A 67 7.38 -0.73 17.42
N ASN A 68 6.05 -0.83 17.59
CA ASN A 68 5.05 -0.30 16.66
C ASN A 68 5.14 1.21 16.47
N PHE A 69 5.35 1.97 17.55
CA PHE A 69 5.46 3.42 17.45
C PHE A 69 6.66 3.83 16.57
N ALA A 70 7.81 3.18 16.76
CA ALA A 70 8.99 3.44 15.94
C ALA A 70 8.78 3.03 14.48
N LEU A 71 8.09 1.91 14.22
CA LEU A 71 7.70 1.49 12.87
C LEU A 71 6.81 2.53 12.20
N GLU A 72 5.72 2.95 12.85
CA GLU A 72 4.78 3.96 12.35
C GLU A 72 5.49 5.28 12.02
N GLN A 73 6.33 5.78 12.92
CA GLN A 73 7.08 7.02 12.71
C GLN A 73 8.08 6.93 11.56
N LYS A 74 8.75 5.79 11.39
CA LYS A 74 9.67 5.57 10.25
C LYS A 74 8.91 5.42 8.94
N ALA A 75 7.77 4.72 8.96
CA ALA A 75 6.95 4.52 7.77
C ALA A 75 6.35 5.84 7.26
N LEU A 76 5.86 6.70 8.15
CA LEU A 76 5.36 8.04 7.79
C LEU A 76 6.40 8.92 7.08
N LYS A 77 7.71 8.71 7.36
CA LYS A 77 8.80 9.43 6.68
C LYS A 77 9.05 8.94 5.26
N ILE A 78 8.67 7.69 4.94
CA ILE A 78 8.75 7.15 3.58
C ILE A 78 7.64 7.77 2.74
N ASN A 79 6.40 7.60 3.19
CA ASN A 79 5.21 8.13 2.53
C ASN A 79 4.12 8.43 3.58
N PRO A 80 3.49 9.63 3.55
CA PRO A 80 2.42 10.00 4.49
C PRO A 80 1.22 9.06 4.51
N ILE A 81 1.05 8.21 3.49
CA ILE A 81 -0.02 7.22 3.43
C ILE A 81 0.17 6.08 4.43
N PHE A 82 1.40 5.84 4.92
CA PHE A 82 1.70 4.79 5.91
C PHE A 82 1.29 5.20 7.33
N LYS A 83 0.00 5.49 7.54
CA LYS A 83 -0.62 5.60 8.87
C LYS A 83 -1.00 4.21 9.38
N ARG A 84 -1.16 4.04 10.69
CA ARG A 84 -1.49 2.74 11.34
C ARG A 84 -2.51 1.90 10.56
N ARG A 85 -3.69 2.47 10.24
CA ARG A 85 -4.76 1.75 9.51
C ARG A 85 -4.26 1.21 8.15
N ASN A 86 -3.52 2.01 7.41
CA ASN A 86 -3.01 1.64 6.11
C ASN A 86 -1.85 0.66 6.23
N ILE A 87 -0.96 0.85 7.22
CA ILE A 87 0.09 -0.12 7.57
C ILE A 87 -0.52 -1.51 7.79
N ILE A 88 -1.55 -1.61 8.63
CA ILE A 88 -2.26 -2.87 8.88
C ILE A 88 -2.81 -3.46 7.57
N SER A 89 -3.46 -2.63 6.74
CA SER A 89 -3.98 -3.07 5.43
C SER A 89 -2.88 -3.61 4.51
N ILE A 90 -1.75 -2.92 4.45
CA ILE A 90 -0.61 -3.31 3.60
C ILE A 90 0.06 -4.58 4.15
N LEU A 91 0.19 -4.72 5.47
CA LEU A 91 0.74 -5.95 6.08
C LEU A 91 -0.12 -7.17 5.77
N LYS A 92 -1.45 -7.03 5.82
CA LYS A 92 -2.37 -8.09 5.36
C LYS A 92 -2.12 -8.42 3.89
N SER A 93 -2.04 -7.40 3.02
CA SER A 93 -1.75 -7.59 1.59
C SER A 93 -0.46 -8.35 1.30
N PHE A 94 0.57 -8.13 2.14
CA PHE A 94 1.80 -8.90 2.07
C PHE A 94 1.59 -10.37 2.40
N ILE A 95 0.83 -10.68 3.45
CA ILE A 95 0.55 -12.07 3.85
C ILE A 95 -0.22 -12.82 2.75
N ILE A 96 -1.28 -12.20 2.23
CA ILE A 96 -2.11 -12.74 1.13
C ILE A 96 -1.28 -13.00 -0.12
N SER A 97 -0.33 -12.11 -0.40
CA SER A 97 0.57 -12.23 -1.55
C SER A 97 1.80 -13.11 -1.27
N GLU A 98 1.82 -13.83 -0.16
CA GLU A 98 2.92 -14.70 0.28
C GLU A 98 4.28 -13.98 0.47
N MET A 99 4.23 -12.69 0.79
CA MET A 99 5.40 -11.83 1.02
C MET A 99 5.61 -11.56 2.52
N PHE A 100 6.84 -11.72 3.00
CA PHE A 100 7.24 -11.38 4.38
C PHE A 100 6.31 -11.94 5.47
N GLN A 101 5.66 -13.09 5.23
CA GLN A 101 4.53 -13.58 6.03
C GLN A 101 4.82 -13.58 7.53
N GLU A 102 5.93 -14.19 7.96
CA GLU A 102 6.29 -14.29 9.38
C GLU A 102 6.42 -12.91 10.05
N LYS A 103 7.18 -12.00 9.43
CA LYS A 103 7.38 -10.65 9.98
C LYS A 103 6.12 -9.80 9.91
N SER A 104 5.35 -9.92 8.83
CA SER A 104 4.07 -9.22 8.70
C SER A 104 3.09 -9.69 9.76
N GLN A 105 3.03 -11.00 10.04
CA GLN A 105 2.18 -11.57 11.10
C GLN A 105 2.65 -11.15 12.49
N GLU A 106 3.96 -11.16 12.76
CA GLU A 106 4.53 -10.67 14.02
C GLU A 106 4.10 -9.22 14.33
N ILE A 107 4.16 -8.36 13.31
CA ILE A 107 3.74 -6.96 13.44
C ILE A 107 2.22 -6.84 13.58
N LEU A 108 1.43 -7.64 12.87
CA LEU A 108 -0.03 -7.60 13.01
C LEU A 108 -0.47 -8.00 14.42
N ASN A 109 0.11 -9.07 14.96
CA ASN A 109 -0.21 -9.55 16.30
C ASN A 109 0.15 -8.54 17.40
N SER A 110 1.11 -7.63 17.16
CA SER A 110 1.46 -6.59 18.14
C SER A 110 0.46 -5.42 18.17
N TYR A 111 -0.49 -5.36 17.24
CA TYR A 111 -1.59 -4.39 17.24
C TYR A 111 -2.88 -4.92 17.87
N GLU A 112 -2.97 -6.23 18.12
CA GLU A 112 -4.07 -6.88 18.83
C GLU A 112 -3.92 -6.78 20.35
#